data_AF-A0A929XTH3-F1
#
_entry.id   AF-A0A929XTH3-F1
#
_cell.length_a   1.000
_cell.length_b   1.000
_cell.length_c   1.000
_cell.angle_alpha   90.00
_cell.angle_beta   90.00
_cell.angle_gamma   90.00
#
_symmetry.space_group_name_H-M   'P 1'
#
loop_
_entity.id
_entity.type
_entity.pdbx_description
1 polymer ?
#
loop_
_entity_poly.entity_id
_entity_poly.type
_entity_poly.pdbx_seq_one_letter_code
_entity_poly.pdbx_strand_id
1 'polypeptide(L)'
;CVNFAKEAANDILSMSYSTDITLTDGDRTLIREDSSSLIGYKTHIFDGNFYTGFQSFAHHENMMKYTNASKKLPMPEFTYNDFVLKHMDNGFILTSGQPDIWKNISEKIKRPVFFGNQMSADTKFFITKFLQKNKKVRAFGDSMNDYFMLKRADEAFLITKPTGELSSSLKNRNLEGIHIV
;
A
#
# COMPACT_ATOMS: atom_id res chain seq x y z
N CYS A 1 -7.43 -0.99 14.04
CA CYS A 1 -7.09 -0.05 12.94
C CYS A 1 -6.50 1.26 13.47
N VAL A 2 -7.23 2.11 14.20
CA VAL A 2 -6.71 3.45 14.59
C VAL A 2 -5.47 3.41 15.51
N ASN A 3 -5.45 2.53 16.53
CA ASN A 3 -4.29 2.42 17.42
C ASN A 3 -3.04 1.96 16.65
N PHE A 4 -3.17 0.91 15.83
CA PHE A 4 -2.12 0.46 14.93
C PHE A 4 -1.65 1.56 13.97
N ALA A 5 -2.59 2.33 13.39
CA ALA A 5 -2.25 3.48 12.55
C ALA A 5 -1.45 4.56 13.29
N LYS A 6 -1.75 4.76 14.58
CA LYS A 6 -1.02 5.71 15.44
C LYS A 6 0.38 5.21 15.76
N GLU A 7 0.53 3.93 16.06
CA GLU A 7 1.83 3.27 16.28
C GLU A 7 2.70 3.38 15.01
N ALA A 8 2.18 2.95 13.86
CA ALA A 8 2.88 3.06 12.59
C ALA A 8 3.26 4.51 12.25
N ALA A 9 2.38 5.48 12.48
CA ALA A 9 2.70 6.90 12.26
C ALA A 9 3.80 7.41 13.20
N ASN A 10 3.81 7.00 14.47
CA ASN A 10 4.86 7.37 15.42
C ASN A 10 6.20 6.76 15.02
N ASP A 11 6.21 5.50 14.60
CA ASP A 11 7.40 4.81 14.10
C ASP A 11 7.97 5.56 12.88
N ILE A 12 7.12 5.87 11.90
CA ILE A 12 7.50 6.66 10.72
C ILE A 12 8.10 8.02 11.11
N LEU A 13 7.47 8.74 12.05
CA LEU A 13 7.99 10.04 12.53
C LEU A 13 9.34 9.89 13.24
N SER A 14 9.56 8.80 13.98
CA SER A 14 10.84 8.53 14.64
C SER A 14 11.97 8.23 13.65
N MET A 15 11.63 7.68 12.47
CA MET A 15 12.58 7.31 11.42
C MET A 15 12.85 8.45 10.42
N SER A 16 11.96 9.46 10.36
CA SER A 16 12.02 10.53 9.35
C SER A 16 12.46 11.88 9.91
N TYR A 17 13.67 12.28 9.52
CA TYR A 17 14.20 13.64 9.77
C TYR A 17 13.76 14.66 8.71
N SER A 18 13.24 14.22 7.56
CA SER A 18 12.81 15.09 6.47
C SER A 18 11.53 15.87 6.81
N THR A 19 11.33 17.03 6.22
CA THR A 19 10.08 17.80 6.30
C THR A 19 8.95 17.19 5.48
N ASP A 20 9.30 16.41 4.46
CA ASP A 20 8.39 15.67 3.60
C ASP A 20 8.48 14.16 3.86
N ILE A 21 7.34 13.48 3.69
CA ILE A 21 7.23 12.03 3.77
C ILE A 21 6.48 11.54 2.53
N THR A 22 6.98 10.46 1.94
CA THR A 22 6.26 9.74 0.89
C THR A 22 5.66 8.45 1.45
N LEU A 23 4.36 8.27 1.26
CA LEU A 23 3.66 7.02 1.51
C LEU A 23 3.35 6.37 0.15
N THR A 24 3.59 5.07 0.03
CA THR A 24 3.18 4.32 -1.16
C THR A 24 2.45 3.06 -0.76
N ASP A 25 1.39 2.74 -1.49
CA ASP A 25 0.96 1.36 -1.57
C ASP A 25 2.03 0.50 -2.25
N GLY A 26 1.98 -0.80 -1.96
CA GLY A 26 2.90 -1.77 -2.51
C GLY A 26 2.44 -2.30 -3.87
N ASP A 27 1.45 -3.18 -3.85
CA ASP A 27 1.01 -3.96 -5.00
C ASP A 27 0.37 -3.07 -6.06
N ARG A 28 0.70 -3.28 -7.34
CA ARG A 28 0.23 -2.46 -8.47
C ARG A 28 0.54 -0.94 -8.37
N THR A 29 1.30 -0.54 -7.37
CA THR A 29 1.72 0.85 -7.13
C THR A 29 3.23 0.96 -7.22
N LEU A 30 3.98 0.47 -6.22
CA LEU A 30 5.44 0.48 -6.20
C LEU A 30 6.03 -0.64 -7.07
N ILE A 31 5.39 -1.81 -7.07
CA ILE A 31 5.61 -2.84 -8.09
C ILE A 31 4.40 -2.87 -9.03
N ARG A 32 4.57 -3.40 -10.24
CA ARG A 32 3.49 -3.46 -11.25
C ARG A 32 2.51 -4.60 -10.97
N GLU A 33 2.98 -5.62 -10.28
CA GLU A 33 2.25 -6.85 -10.02
C GLU A 33 1.50 -6.81 -8.68
N ASP A 34 0.62 -7.78 -8.49
CA ASP A 34 0.05 -8.10 -7.19
C ASP A 34 0.88 -9.23 -6.57
N SER A 35 1.59 -8.94 -5.47
CA SER A 35 2.46 -9.88 -4.75
C SER A 35 1.75 -11.17 -4.35
N SER A 36 0.45 -11.10 -4.04
CA SER A 36 -0.36 -12.29 -3.75
C SER A 36 -0.52 -13.17 -4.99
N SER A 37 -0.85 -12.54 -6.12
CA SER A 37 -1.02 -13.24 -7.39
C SER A 37 0.29 -13.87 -7.89
N LEU A 38 1.45 -13.27 -7.60
CA LEU A 38 2.77 -13.82 -7.97
C LEU A 38 3.05 -15.20 -7.38
N ILE A 39 2.47 -15.52 -6.22
CA ILE A 39 2.57 -16.85 -5.58
C ILE A 39 1.37 -17.75 -5.87
N GLY A 40 0.50 -17.34 -6.79
CA GLY A 40 -0.72 -18.05 -7.17
C GLY A 40 -1.86 -17.93 -6.14
N TYR A 41 -1.74 -17.08 -5.12
CA TYR A 41 -2.83 -16.84 -4.18
C TYR A 41 -3.93 -16.00 -4.85
N LYS A 42 -5.18 -16.44 -4.72
CA LYS A 42 -6.36 -15.75 -5.24
C LYS A 42 -7.37 -15.55 -4.13
N THR A 43 -8.09 -14.43 -4.18
CA THR A 43 -9.09 -14.06 -3.18
C THR A 43 -10.29 -13.39 -3.82
N HIS A 44 -11.45 -13.61 -3.20
CA HIS A 44 -12.73 -12.97 -3.53
C HIS A 44 -13.22 -12.04 -2.41
N ILE A 45 -12.38 -11.82 -1.39
CA ILE A 45 -12.76 -11.08 -0.18
C ILE A 45 -13.12 -9.63 -0.47
N PHE A 46 -12.51 -9.05 -1.51
CA PHE A 46 -12.72 -7.66 -1.92
C PHE A 46 -13.73 -7.52 -3.08
N ASP A 47 -14.40 -8.61 -3.46
CA ASP A 47 -15.46 -8.56 -4.47
C ASP A 47 -16.57 -7.61 -3.97
N GLY A 48 -17.06 -6.75 -4.86
CA GLY A 48 -18.00 -5.67 -4.50
C GLY A 48 -17.34 -4.37 -4.04
N ASN A 49 -16.01 -4.28 -3.99
CA ASN A 49 -15.23 -3.08 -3.68
C ASN A 49 -15.49 -2.49 -2.28
N PHE A 50 -15.76 -3.38 -1.31
CA PHE A 50 -15.75 -3.03 0.10
C PHE A 50 -14.34 -3.27 0.64
N TYR A 51 -13.76 -2.26 1.31
CA TYR A 51 -12.38 -2.28 1.82
C TYR A 51 -12.37 -2.00 3.32
N THR A 52 -12.96 -2.91 4.08
CA THR A 52 -13.10 -2.77 5.55
C THR A 52 -11.90 -3.35 6.29
N GLY A 53 -11.71 -2.94 7.54
CA GLY A 53 -10.72 -3.55 8.43
C GLY A 53 -10.92 -5.07 8.61
N PHE A 54 -12.17 -5.55 8.62
CA PHE A 54 -12.47 -6.98 8.69
C PHE A 54 -12.02 -7.74 7.44
N GLN A 55 -12.23 -7.18 6.24
CA GLN A 55 -11.78 -7.80 5.01
C GLN A 55 -10.25 -7.85 4.90
N SER A 56 -9.55 -6.78 5.31
CA SER A 56 -8.08 -6.80 5.40
C SER A 56 -7.58 -7.85 6.39
N PHE A 57 -8.24 -8.01 7.53
CA PHE A 57 -7.94 -9.07 8.50
C PHE A 57 -8.13 -10.46 7.88
N ALA A 58 -9.32 -10.74 7.32
CA ALA A 58 -9.64 -12.03 6.73
C ALA A 58 -8.72 -12.38 5.55
N HIS A 59 -8.37 -11.38 4.73
CA HIS A 59 -7.40 -11.52 3.64
C HIS A 59 -6.03 -11.97 4.14
N HIS A 60 -5.51 -11.27 5.15
CA HIS A 60 -4.22 -11.61 5.73
C HIS A 60 -4.20 -13.03 6.31
N GLU A 61 -5.21 -13.39 7.10
CA GLU A 61 -5.31 -14.73 7.68
C GLU A 61 -5.34 -15.83 6.61
N ASN A 62 -6.11 -15.62 5.53
CA ASN A 62 -6.21 -16.60 4.44
C ASN A 62 -4.92 -16.70 3.63
N MET A 63 -4.26 -15.58 3.36
CA MET A 63 -2.97 -15.54 2.67
C MET A 63 -1.87 -16.21 3.50
N MET A 64 -1.84 -16.00 4.82
CA MET A 64 -0.88 -16.67 5.71
C MET A 64 -1.11 -18.18 5.76
N LYS A 65 -2.36 -18.64 5.81
CA LYS A 65 -2.69 -20.08 5.72
C LYS A 65 -2.22 -20.68 4.40
N TYR A 66 -2.46 -19.99 3.28
CA TYR A 66 -1.99 -20.43 1.96
C TYR A 66 -0.46 -20.51 1.90
N THR A 67 0.23 -19.47 2.38
CA THR A 67 1.70 -19.40 2.37
C THR A 67 2.33 -20.48 3.25
N ASN A 68 1.76 -20.73 4.44
CA ASN A 68 2.24 -21.78 5.34
C ASN A 68 2.04 -23.20 4.79
N ALA A 69 0.99 -23.40 3.99
CA ALA A 69 0.70 -24.69 3.35
C ALA A 69 1.52 -24.91 2.07
N SER A 70 2.02 -23.85 1.44
CA SER A 70 2.86 -23.93 0.26
C SER A 70 4.33 -24.15 0.64
N LYS A 71 5.02 -25.06 -0.08
CA LYS A 71 6.48 -25.18 0.04
C LYS A 71 7.10 -23.84 -0.34
N LYS A 72 8.18 -23.41 0.32
CA LYS A 72 8.92 -22.17 -0.01
C LYS A 72 9.14 -22.09 -1.52
N LEU A 73 8.33 -21.26 -2.19
CA LEU A 73 8.51 -20.98 -3.60
C LEU A 73 9.72 -20.04 -3.73
N PRO A 74 10.52 -20.17 -4.82
CA PRO A 74 11.53 -19.17 -5.12
C PRO A 74 10.86 -17.79 -5.22
N MET A 75 11.63 -16.74 -4.90
CA MET A 75 11.15 -15.36 -5.02
C MET A 75 10.69 -15.12 -6.47
N PRO A 76 9.43 -14.73 -6.71
CA PRO A 76 8.96 -14.44 -8.06
C PRO A 76 9.67 -13.21 -8.63
N GLU A 77 9.76 -13.16 -9.96
CA GLU A 77 10.15 -11.93 -10.65
C GLU A 77 8.99 -10.91 -10.58
N PHE A 78 9.36 -9.64 -10.44
CA PHE A 78 8.44 -8.52 -10.39
C PHE A 78 9.12 -7.28 -10.98
N THR A 79 8.30 -6.31 -11.38
CA THR A 79 8.75 -5.10 -12.05
C THR A 79 8.50 -3.89 -11.17
N TYR A 80 9.52 -3.07 -10.93
CA TYR A 80 9.31 -1.80 -10.23
C TYR A 80 8.55 -0.80 -11.11
N ASN A 81 7.74 0.03 -10.46
CA ASN A 81 7.26 1.26 -11.07
C ASN A 81 8.32 2.35 -10.89
N ASP A 82 9.13 2.59 -11.91
CA ASP A 82 10.23 3.58 -11.87
C ASP A 82 9.77 4.99 -11.47
N PHE A 83 8.53 5.36 -11.85
CA PHE A 83 7.96 6.65 -11.47
C PHE A 83 7.69 6.76 -9.96
N VAL A 84 7.29 5.67 -9.31
CA VAL A 84 7.08 5.67 -7.85
C VAL A 84 8.43 5.52 -7.16
N LEU A 85 9.27 4.60 -7.64
CA LEU A 85 10.58 4.29 -7.05
C LEU A 85 11.48 5.53 -6.94
N LYS A 86 11.49 6.41 -7.96
CA LYS A 86 12.28 7.66 -7.93
C LYS A 86 11.83 8.66 -6.84
N HIS A 87 10.64 8.50 -6.27
CA HIS A 87 10.12 9.35 -5.19
C HIS A 87 10.26 8.73 -3.80
N MET A 88 10.92 7.57 -3.70
CA MET A 88 11.00 6.82 -2.44
C MET A 88 12.10 7.28 -1.50
N ASP A 89 12.84 8.37 -1.75
CA ASP A 89 13.95 8.80 -0.88
C ASP A 89 13.58 8.93 0.60
N ASN A 90 12.44 9.56 0.89
CA ASN A 90 11.82 9.63 2.22
C ASN A 90 10.55 8.76 2.29
N GLY A 91 10.61 7.59 1.63
CA GLY A 91 9.47 6.73 1.35
C GLY A 91 9.23 5.64 2.37
N PHE A 92 7.95 5.38 2.66
CA PHE A 92 7.48 4.29 3.50
C PHE A 92 6.39 3.52 2.77
N ILE A 93 6.47 2.19 2.82
CA ILE A 93 5.54 1.30 2.13
C ILE A 93 4.43 0.90 3.09
N LEU A 94 3.17 1.06 2.67
CA LEU A 94 1.98 0.63 3.40
C LEU A 94 1.23 -0.42 2.57
N THR A 95 1.33 -1.70 2.93
CA THR A 95 0.84 -2.79 2.07
C THR A 95 0.06 -3.87 2.83
N SER A 96 -0.97 -4.41 2.19
CA SER A 96 -1.67 -5.62 2.62
C SER A 96 -1.25 -6.86 1.82
N GLY A 97 -0.22 -6.73 0.98
CA GLY A 97 0.31 -7.79 0.13
C GLY A 97 1.08 -8.87 0.87
N GLN A 98 1.72 -9.75 0.12
CA GLN A 98 2.43 -10.92 0.63
C GLN A 98 3.64 -10.50 1.49
N PRO A 99 3.67 -10.87 2.80
CA PRO A 99 4.65 -10.33 3.74
C PRO A 99 6.11 -10.60 3.40
N ASP A 100 6.44 -11.77 2.90
CA ASP A 100 7.83 -12.15 2.64
C ASP A 100 8.38 -11.45 1.39
N ILE A 101 7.57 -11.31 0.33
CA ILE A 101 7.90 -10.52 -0.86
C ILE A 101 8.17 -9.06 -0.43
N TRP A 102 7.27 -8.47 0.36
CA TRP A 102 7.41 -7.08 0.79
C TRP A 102 8.58 -6.83 1.73
N LYS A 103 8.90 -7.76 2.63
CA LYS A 103 10.13 -7.71 3.43
C LYS A 103 11.38 -7.71 2.55
N ASN A 104 11.45 -8.63 1.59
CA ASN A 104 12.60 -8.72 0.67
C ASN A 104 12.73 -7.46 -0.21
N ILE A 105 11.62 -6.91 -0.71
CA ILE A 105 11.62 -5.64 -1.46
C ILE A 105 12.14 -4.51 -0.57
N SER A 106 11.59 -4.37 0.64
CA SER A 106 11.97 -3.37 1.64
C SER A 106 13.47 -3.39 1.93
N GLU A 107 14.05 -4.57 2.15
CA GLU A 107 15.48 -4.75 2.37
C GLU A 107 16.30 -4.34 1.14
N LYS A 108 15.87 -4.75 -0.06
CA LYS A 108 16.57 -4.45 -1.31
C LYS A 108 16.62 -2.95 -1.63
N ILE A 109 15.51 -2.24 -1.44
CA ILE A 109 15.45 -0.79 -1.71
C ILE A 109 15.80 0.06 -0.48
N LYS A 110 16.07 -0.57 0.67
CA LYS A 110 16.37 0.07 1.95
C LYS A 110 15.29 1.07 2.38
N ARG A 111 14.02 0.67 2.30
CA ARG A 111 12.87 1.50 2.72
C ARG A 111 11.96 0.71 3.64
N PRO A 112 11.50 1.28 4.77
CA PRO A 112 10.66 0.54 5.71
C PRO A 112 9.31 0.16 5.09
N VAL A 113 8.82 -1.02 5.48
CA VAL A 113 7.50 -1.52 5.11
C VAL A 113 6.64 -1.77 6.35
N PHE A 114 5.40 -1.28 6.29
CA PHE A 114 4.35 -1.53 7.26
C PHE A 114 3.29 -2.40 6.60
N PHE A 115 3.02 -3.54 7.21
CA PHE A 115 2.07 -4.53 6.74
C PHE A 115 1.41 -5.24 7.92
N GLY A 116 0.40 -6.06 7.65
CA GLY A 116 -0.25 -6.90 8.65
C GLY A 116 -1.76 -6.96 8.46
N ASN A 117 -2.42 -7.74 9.31
CA ASN A 117 -3.87 -7.96 9.27
C ASN A 117 -4.69 -6.68 9.54
N GLN A 118 -4.06 -5.60 10.01
CA GLN A 118 -4.70 -4.31 10.24
C GLN A 118 -4.41 -3.27 9.15
N MET A 119 -3.64 -3.59 8.09
CA MET A 119 -3.32 -2.63 7.02
C MET A 119 -4.49 -2.50 6.02
N SER A 120 -5.55 -1.79 6.44
CA SER A 120 -6.75 -1.49 5.66
C SER A 120 -6.77 -0.05 5.13
N ALA A 121 -7.76 0.27 4.29
CA ALA A 121 -8.01 1.63 3.81
C ALA A 121 -8.11 2.66 4.95
N ASP A 122 -8.84 2.34 6.02
CA ASP A 122 -8.96 3.20 7.21
C ASP A 122 -7.59 3.41 7.88
N THR A 123 -6.80 2.34 8.01
CA THR A 123 -5.48 2.42 8.62
C THR A 123 -4.57 3.34 7.81
N LYS A 124 -4.52 3.19 6.48
CA LYS A 124 -3.74 4.07 5.59
C LYS A 124 -4.18 5.53 5.68
N PHE A 125 -5.50 5.78 5.74
CA PHE A 125 -6.05 7.10 5.98
C PHE A 125 -5.58 7.71 7.31
N PHE A 126 -5.68 6.96 8.42
CA PHE A 126 -5.31 7.46 9.74
C PHE A 126 -3.80 7.68 9.87
N ILE A 127 -2.96 6.81 9.30
CA ILE A 127 -1.50 7.03 9.21
C ILE A 127 -1.23 8.38 8.55
N THR A 128 -1.79 8.59 7.35
CA THR A 128 -1.65 9.86 6.61
C THR A 128 -2.09 11.05 7.45
N LYS A 129 -3.28 10.95 8.07
CA LYS A 129 -3.84 12.02 8.90
C LYS A 129 -2.95 12.37 10.09
N PHE A 130 -2.29 11.40 10.71
CA PHE A 130 -1.38 11.65 11.83
C PHE A 130 -0.06 12.25 11.39
N LEU A 131 0.51 11.76 10.28
CA LEU A 131 1.76 12.29 9.72
C LEU A 131 1.63 13.74 9.25
N GLN A 132 0.51 14.08 8.60
CA GLN A 132 0.23 15.43 8.11
C GLN A 132 0.16 16.52 9.18
N LYS A 133 0.05 16.14 10.46
CA LYS A 133 0.11 17.13 11.55
C LYS A 133 1.51 17.72 11.73
N ASN A 134 2.53 17.03 11.23
CA ASN A 134 3.93 17.37 11.49
C ASN A 134 4.77 17.49 10.22
N LYS A 135 4.32 16.92 9.09
CA LYS A 135 5.09 16.75 7.86
C LYS A 135 4.20 17.01 6.64
N LYS A 136 4.80 17.38 5.52
CA LYS A 136 4.11 17.37 4.21
C LYS A 136 4.06 15.94 3.70
N VAL A 137 2.89 15.42 3.38
CA VAL A 137 2.71 14.02 2.96
C VAL A 137 2.39 13.94 1.47
N ARG A 138 3.25 13.21 0.74
CA ARG A 138 2.98 12.72 -0.61
C ARG A 138 2.47 11.29 -0.54
N ALA A 139 1.48 10.92 -1.35
CA ALA A 139 0.93 9.58 -1.36
C ALA A 139 0.78 8.99 -2.78
N PHE A 140 1.08 7.70 -2.92
CA PHE A 140 0.88 6.90 -4.13
C PHE A 140 -0.01 5.68 -3.84
N GLY A 141 -0.93 5.37 -4.75
CA GLY A 141 -1.80 4.19 -4.67
C GLY A 141 -2.48 3.91 -6.00
N ASP A 142 -3.17 2.78 -6.13
CA ASP A 142 -3.80 2.33 -7.39
C ASP A 142 -5.33 2.16 -7.29
N SER A 143 -5.87 2.09 -6.06
CA SER A 143 -7.20 1.53 -5.85
C SER A 143 -8.01 2.20 -4.74
N MET A 144 -9.24 1.73 -4.56
CA MET A 144 -10.13 2.17 -3.48
C MET A 144 -9.54 1.92 -2.08
N ASN A 145 -8.63 0.95 -1.93
CA ASN A 145 -7.93 0.73 -0.66
C ASN A 145 -7.05 1.94 -0.27
N ASP A 146 -6.58 2.69 -1.26
CA ASP A 146 -5.69 3.84 -1.06
C ASP A 146 -6.45 5.17 -1.18
N TYR A 147 -7.68 5.15 -1.70
CA TYR A 147 -8.45 6.34 -2.01
C TYR A 147 -8.49 7.37 -0.88
N PHE A 148 -8.75 6.94 0.36
CA PHE A 148 -8.79 7.87 1.49
C PHE A 148 -7.41 8.37 1.91
N MET A 149 -6.36 7.56 1.78
CA MET A 149 -4.96 7.98 1.95
C MET A 149 -4.62 9.09 0.95
N LEU A 150 -4.95 8.86 -0.33
CA LEU A 150 -4.74 9.81 -1.43
C LEU A 150 -5.52 11.11 -1.23
N LYS A 151 -6.81 11.04 -0.91
CA LYS A 151 -7.62 12.24 -0.62
C LYS A 151 -7.16 13.01 0.60
N ARG A 152 -6.46 12.34 1.53
CA ARG A 152 -5.98 12.96 2.75
C ARG A 152 -4.66 13.67 2.55
N ALA A 153 -3.74 13.10 1.76
CA ALA A 153 -2.38 13.61 1.51
C ALA A 153 -2.33 15.05 0.94
N ASP A 154 -1.18 15.72 1.10
CA ASP A 154 -0.95 17.08 0.58
C ASP A 154 -0.67 17.06 -0.93
N GLU A 155 -0.09 15.96 -1.41
CA GLU A 155 0.15 15.68 -2.83
C GLU A 155 -0.14 14.21 -3.08
N ALA A 156 -0.99 13.90 -4.07
CA ALA A 156 -1.47 12.54 -4.27
C ALA A 156 -1.37 12.12 -5.73
N PHE A 157 -0.93 10.88 -5.96
CA PHE A 157 -0.77 10.28 -7.27
C PHE A 157 -1.51 8.94 -7.33
N LEU A 158 -2.39 8.79 -8.32
CA LEU A 158 -3.12 7.58 -8.61
C LEU A 158 -2.46 6.87 -9.80
N ILE A 159 -1.93 5.69 -9.55
CA ILE A 159 -1.25 4.87 -10.54
C ILE A 159 -2.29 4.17 -11.42
N THR A 160 -2.17 4.38 -12.73
CA THR A 160 -2.97 3.68 -13.73
C THR A 160 -2.45 2.26 -13.98
N LYS A 161 -3.34 1.40 -14.48
CA LYS A 161 -2.93 0.12 -15.05
C LYS A 161 -2.01 0.35 -16.25
N PRO A 162 -1.22 -0.64 -16.69
CA PRO A 162 -0.43 -0.53 -17.92
C PRO A 162 -1.24 -0.14 -19.18
N THR A 163 -2.54 -0.43 -19.19
CA THR A 163 -3.48 -0.03 -20.26
C THR A 163 -3.91 1.44 -20.21
N GLY A 164 -3.48 2.20 -19.20
CA GLY A 164 -3.92 3.57 -18.91
C GLY A 164 -5.27 3.64 -18.18
N GLU A 165 -5.92 2.52 -17.93
CA GLU A 165 -7.20 2.47 -17.22
C GLU A 165 -7.01 2.62 -15.71
N LEU A 166 -7.99 3.26 -15.06
CA LEU A 166 -8.08 3.28 -13.61
C LEU A 166 -8.60 1.95 -13.05
N SER A 167 -8.32 1.70 -11.77
CA SER A 167 -8.93 0.58 -11.05
C SER A 167 -10.46 0.70 -11.06
N SER A 168 -11.15 -0.39 -11.38
CA SER A 168 -12.62 -0.43 -11.40
C SER A 168 -13.23 -0.20 -10.03
N SER A 169 -12.47 -0.39 -8.94
CA SER A 169 -12.92 -0.09 -7.58
C SER A 169 -13.11 1.40 -7.31
N LEU A 170 -12.54 2.26 -8.15
CA LEU A 170 -12.66 3.71 -8.09
C LEU A 170 -13.80 4.27 -8.96
N LYS A 171 -14.59 3.40 -9.60
CA LYS A 171 -15.72 3.83 -10.44
C LYS A 171 -16.66 4.73 -9.63
N ASN A 172 -17.02 5.88 -10.22
CA ASN A 172 -17.88 6.91 -9.62
C ASN A 172 -17.31 7.58 -8.34
N ARG A 173 -16.00 7.52 -8.11
CA ARG A 173 -15.34 8.28 -7.03
C ARG A 173 -14.87 9.65 -7.51
N ASN A 174 -14.83 10.62 -6.60
CA ASN A 174 -14.29 11.94 -6.89
C ASN A 174 -12.75 11.92 -6.79
N LEU A 175 -12.08 12.06 -7.93
CA LEU A 175 -10.61 12.04 -8.04
C LEU A 175 -9.99 13.45 -8.10
N GLU A 176 -10.78 14.51 -7.91
CA GLU A 176 -10.27 15.88 -7.87
C GLU A 176 -9.14 16.04 -6.85
N GLY A 177 -8.07 16.72 -7.26
CA GLY A 177 -6.87 16.91 -6.45
C GLY A 177 -5.93 15.71 -6.39
N ILE A 178 -6.19 14.64 -7.15
CA ILE A 178 -5.27 13.51 -7.31
C ILE A 178 -4.70 13.51 -8.73
N HIS A 179 -3.37 13.47 -8.85
CA HIS A 179 -2.68 13.38 -10.13
C HIS A 179 -2.76 11.95 -10.68
N ILE A 180 -3.28 11.78 -11.89
CA ILE A 180 -3.32 10.47 -12.57
C ILE A 180 -2.02 10.28 -13.34
N VAL A 181 -1.34 9.15 -13.11
CA VAL A 181 0.00 8.84 -13.65
C VAL A 181 0.13 7.42 -14.16
#